data_AF-A0A1E3VTX7-F1
#
_entry.id   AF-A0A1E3VTX7-F1
#
_cell.length_a   1.000
_cell.length_b   1.000
_cell.length_c   1.000
_cell.angle_alpha   90.00
_cell.angle_beta   90.00
_cell.angle_gamma   90.00
#
_symmetry.space_group_name_H-M   'P 1'
#
loop_
_entity.id
_entity.type
_entity.pdbx_description
1 polymer ?
#
loop_
_entity_poly.entity_id
_entity_poly.type
_entity_poly.pdbx_seq_one_letter_code
_entity_poly.pdbx_strand_id
1 'polypeptide(L)'
;MLMPSAYAASLPGDSAEGKRLLDANCMECHQTDVYTRKDRSVQSLEGLKEQVASCTHMAKKDFSASEMQDLIKYLNDTFYHFE
;
A
#
# COMPACT_ATOMS: atom_id res chain seq x y z
N MET A 1 38.04 -3.85 -6.25
CA MET A 1 37.35 -2.64 -6.76
C MET A 1 35.87 -2.80 -6.45
N LEU A 2 35.27 -1.72 -5.93
CA LEU A 2 33.84 -1.35 -5.99
C LEU A 2 32.82 -2.25 -5.26
N MET A 3 32.30 -1.67 -4.16
CA MET A 3 31.08 -2.09 -3.44
C MET A 3 29.86 -2.07 -4.37
N PRO A 4 28.93 -3.04 -4.28
CA PRO A 4 27.63 -2.88 -4.92
C PRO A 4 26.81 -1.86 -4.13
N SER A 5 26.33 -0.85 -4.87
CA SER A 5 25.36 0.14 -4.45
C SER A 5 24.22 -0.47 -3.65
N ALA A 6 23.77 0.26 -2.62
CA ALA A 6 22.48 0.02 -1.98
C ALA A 6 21.40 0.11 -3.07
N TYR A 7 20.91 -1.05 -3.52
CA TYR A 7 19.65 -1.12 -4.23
C TYR A 7 18.58 -0.70 -3.21
N ALA A 8 17.86 0.38 -3.48
CA ALA A 8 16.58 0.62 -2.82
C ALA A 8 15.77 -0.67 -2.99
N ALA A 9 15.50 -1.37 -1.89
CA ALA A 9 14.82 -2.65 -1.95
C ALA A 9 13.38 -2.36 -2.37
N SER A 10 13.01 -2.79 -3.59
CA SER A 10 11.62 -2.68 -4.01
C SER A 10 10.76 -3.52 -3.07
N LEU A 11 9.64 -2.95 -2.59
CA LEU A 11 8.71 -3.70 -1.75
C LEU A 11 8.24 -4.96 -2.49
N PRO A 12 8.16 -6.11 -1.79
CA PRO A 12 7.65 -7.35 -2.35
C PRO A 12 6.16 -7.24 -2.66
N GLY A 13 5.69 -8.04 -3.61
CA GLY A 13 4.29 -8.10 -4.06
C GLY A 13 4.12 -7.77 -5.54
N ASP A 14 2.89 -7.84 -6.01
CA ASP A 14 2.44 -7.45 -7.34
C ASP A 14 1.57 -6.20 -7.27
N SER A 15 2.09 -5.10 -7.83
CA SER A 15 1.40 -3.80 -7.83
C SER A 15 0.13 -3.81 -8.69
N ALA A 16 0.10 -4.60 -9.76
CA ALA A 16 -1.08 -4.71 -10.62
C ALA A 16 -2.23 -5.43 -9.89
N GLU A 17 -1.90 -6.49 -9.15
CA GLU A 17 -2.88 -7.19 -8.30
C GLU A 17 -3.35 -6.30 -7.15
N GLY A 18 -2.44 -5.57 -6.50
CA GLY A 18 -2.78 -4.59 -5.46
C GLY A 18 -3.77 -3.54 -5.95
N LYS A 19 -3.59 -3.03 -7.18
CA LYS A 19 -4.56 -2.14 -7.80
C LYS A 19 -5.93 -2.79 -7.98
N ARG A 20 -5.97 -4.02 -8.49
CA ARG A 20 -7.22 -4.76 -8.72
C ARG A 20 -7.99 -4.99 -7.42
N LEU A 21 -7.27 -5.38 -6.36
CA LEU A 21 -7.83 -5.57 -5.03
C LEU A 21 -8.39 -4.26 -4.47
N LEU A 22 -7.65 -3.17 -4.60
CA LEU A 22 -8.09 -1.86 -4.13
C LEU A 22 -9.39 -1.42 -4.83
N ASP A 23 -9.38 -1.44 -6.17
CA ASP A 23 -10.52 -1.00 -6.98
C ASP A 23 -11.79 -1.82 -6.66
N ALA A 24 -11.63 -3.12 -6.41
CA ALA A 24 -12.74 -4.02 -6.14
C ALA A 24 -13.28 -3.98 -4.70
N ASN A 25 -12.52 -3.45 -3.73
CA ASN A 25 -12.88 -3.62 -2.30
C ASN A 25 -12.84 -2.35 -1.46
N CYS A 26 -12.12 -1.31 -1.88
CA CYS A 26 -11.89 -0.12 -1.06
C CYS A 26 -12.50 1.16 -1.66
N MET A 27 -12.88 1.12 -2.94
CA MET A 27 -13.32 2.29 -3.71
C MET A 27 -14.85 2.45 -3.76
N GLU A 28 -15.59 1.65 -2.98
CA GLU A 28 -17.06 1.69 -2.93
C GLU A 28 -17.59 2.92 -2.16
N CYS A 29 -16.85 3.37 -1.14
CA CYS A 29 -17.31 4.42 -0.21
C CYS A 29 -16.56 5.76 -0.37
N HIS A 30 -15.29 5.72 -0.74
CA HIS A 30 -14.46 6.90 -1.03
C HIS A 30 -13.52 6.57 -2.19
N GLN A 31 -12.91 7.59 -2.80
CA GLN A 31 -11.99 7.40 -3.92
C GLN A 31 -10.54 7.47 -3.42
N THR A 32 -9.60 7.85 -4.28
CA THR A 32 -8.16 7.93 -3.96
C THR A 32 -7.78 9.16 -3.13
N ASP A 33 -8.76 9.99 -2.77
CA ASP A 33 -8.57 11.20 -1.96
C ASP A 33 -8.00 10.87 -0.57
N VAL A 34 -8.35 9.71 -0.02
CA VAL A 34 -7.83 9.22 1.27
C VAL A 34 -6.30 9.04 1.28
N TYR A 35 -5.68 8.76 0.12
CA TYR A 35 -4.22 8.58 -0.01
C TYR A 35 -3.48 9.90 -0.31
N THR A 36 -4.20 10.90 -0.83
CA THR A 36 -3.62 12.14 -1.37
C THR A 36 -3.93 13.39 -0.55
N ARG A 37 -4.78 13.29 0.48
CA ARG A 37 -5.11 14.39 1.39
C ARG A 37 -3.87 15.01 2.06
N LYS A 38 -3.87 16.34 2.18
CA LYS A 38 -2.75 17.14 2.71
C LYS A 38 -2.43 16.86 4.18
N ASP A 39 -3.42 16.41 4.94
CA ASP A 39 -3.36 16.11 6.37
C ASP A 39 -3.30 14.60 6.64
N ARG A 40 -2.76 13.81 5.69
CA ARG A 40 -2.58 12.36 5.88
C ARG A 40 -1.59 12.08 7.03
N SER A 41 -1.98 11.16 7.91
CA SER A 41 -1.18 10.73 9.08
C SER A 41 -0.15 9.65 8.76
N VAL A 42 -0.29 8.96 7.62
CA VAL A 42 0.65 7.92 7.18
C VAL A 42 1.94 8.58 6.66
N GLN A 43 3.02 8.41 7.40
CA GLN A 43 4.33 9.03 7.14
C GLN A 43 5.48 8.02 7.01
N SER A 44 5.18 6.72 7.08
CA SER A 44 6.16 5.65 6.96
C SER A 44 5.52 4.39 6.37
N LEU A 45 6.37 3.47 5.91
CA LEU A 45 5.93 2.17 5.41
C LEU A 45 5.18 1.36 6.49
N GLU A 46 5.65 1.38 7.74
CA GLU A 46 4.96 0.72 8.85
C GLU A 46 3.59 1.36 9.10
N GLY A 47 3.50 2.70 9.07
CA GLY A 47 2.21 3.38 9.17
C GLY A 47 1.27 3.06 8.00
N LEU A 48 1.80 2.83 6.80
CA LEU A 48 1.02 2.38 5.66
C LEU A 48 0.46 0.96 5.88
N LYS A 49 1.27 0.04 6.39
CA LYS A 49 0.83 -1.32 6.71
C LYS A 49 -0.32 -1.32 7.73
N GLU A 50 -0.18 -0.53 8.79
CA GLU A 50 -1.22 -0.34 9.81
C GLU A 50 -2.50 0.27 9.21
N GLN A 51 -2.36 1.28 8.37
CA GLN A 51 -3.50 1.91 7.69
C GLN A 51 -4.23 0.92 6.79
N VAL A 52 -3.53 0.11 5.99
CA VAL A 52 -4.15 -0.91 5.13
C VAL A 52 -4.88 -1.96 5.97
N ALA A 53 -4.28 -2.43 7.07
CA ALA A 53 -4.94 -3.36 7.98
C ALA A 53 -6.24 -2.77 8.57
N SER A 54 -6.22 -1.49 8.96
CA SER A 54 -7.41 -0.78 9.43
C SER A 54 -8.48 -0.66 8.34
N CYS A 55 -8.10 -0.26 7.12
CA CYS A 55 -9.01 -0.16 5.98
C CYS A 55 -9.67 -1.50 5.66
N THR A 56 -8.89 -2.57 5.62
CA THR A 56 -9.37 -3.94 5.37
C THR A 56 -10.37 -4.40 6.43
N HIS A 57 -10.10 -4.10 7.71
CA HIS A 57 -11.05 -4.37 8.80
C HIS A 57 -12.36 -3.58 8.64
N MET A 58 -12.29 -2.29 8.28
CA MET A 58 -13.46 -1.45 8.04
C MET A 58 -14.29 -1.91 6.83
N ALA A 59 -13.61 -2.35 5.77
CA ALA A 59 -14.23 -2.95 4.59
C ALA A 59 -14.77 -4.38 4.84
N LYS A 60 -14.53 -4.95 6.04
CA LYS A 60 -14.88 -6.33 6.41
C LYS A 60 -14.35 -7.35 5.40
N LYS A 61 -13.12 -7.15 4.96
CA LYS A 61 -12.41 -8.07 4.06
C LYS A 61 -11.35 -8.82 4.85
N ASP A 62 -11.17 -10.08 4.53
CA ASP A 62 -10.09 -10.91 5.06
C ASP A 62 -9.14 -11.25 3.92
N PHE A 63 -8.14 -10.39 3.71
CA PHE A 63 -7.09 -10.64 2.73
C PHE A 63 -6.02 -11.58 3.27
N SER A 64 -5.50 -12.43 2.41
CA SER A 64 -4.31 -13.22 2.68
C SER A 64 -3.07 -12.34 2.87
N ALA A 65 -2.01 -12.93 3.41
CA ALA A 65 -0.76 -12.20 3.61
C ALA A 65 -0.15 -11.68 2.30
N SER A 66 -0.29 -12.40 1.17
CA SER A 66 0.20 -11.95 -0.13
C SER A 66 -0.65 -10.82 -0.70
N GLU A 67 -1.98 -10.92 -0.62
CA GLU A 67 -2.87 -9.85 -1.09
C GLU A 67 -2.66 -8.55 -0.30
N MET A 68 -2.38 -8.65 1.01
CA MET A 68 -1.98 -7.50 1.81
C MET A 68 -0.67 -6.89 1.32
N GLN A 69 0.33 -7.71 0.98
CA GLN A 69 1.59 -7.23 0.41
C GLN A 69 1.38 -6.53 -0.94
N ASP A 70 0.54 -7.10 -1.80
CA ASP A 70 0.20 -6.53 -3.11
C ASP A 70 -0.46 -5.15 -2.96
N LEU A 71 -1.42 -5.02 -2.03
CA LEU A 71 -2.06 -3.74 -1.69
C LEU A 71 -1.06 -2.70 -1.17
N ILE A 72 -0.21 -3.08 -0.21
CA ILE A 72 0.80 -2.19 0.36
C ILE A 72 1.79 -1.74 -0.72
N LYS A 73 2.24 -2.66 -1.57
CA LYS A 73 3.11 -2.36 -2.69
C LYS A 73 2.48 -1.36 -3.64
N TYR A 74 1.25 -1.62 -4.10
CA TYR A 74 0.57 -0.71 -5.02
C TYR A 74 0.41 0.69 -4.43
N LEU A 75 -0.05 0.78 -3.17
CA LEU A 75 -0.25 2.06 -2.51
C LEU A 75 1.08 2.81 -2.32
N ASN A 76 2.14 2.09 -1.93
CA ASN A 76 3.45 2.71 -1.81
C ASN A 76 3.99 3.19 -3.15
N ASP A 77 3.98 2.34 -4.17
CA ASP A 77 4.49 2.65 -5.51
C ASP A 77 3.72 3.81 -6.17
N THR A 78 2.45 4.01 -5.82
CA THR A 78 1.57 5.00 -6.48
C THR A 78 1.42 6.31 -5.70
N PHE A 79 1.39 6.29 -4.36
CA PHE A 79 0.97 7.45 -3.56
C PHE A 79 1.98 7.89 -2.48
N TYR A 80 2.78 6.96 -1.95
CA TYR A 80 3.59 7.24 -0.75
C TYR A 80 5.09 7.27 -1.01
N HIS A 81 5.61 6.35 -1.82
CA HIS A 81 7.01 6.23 -2.21
C HIS A 81 7.98 6.16 -1.00
N PHE A 82 7.60 5.44 0.05
CA PHE A 82 8.51 5.15 1.16
C PHE A 82 9.63 4.19 0.73
N GLU A 83 10.81 4.34 1.33
CA GLU A 83 11.98 3.48 1.19
C GLU A 83 11.91 2.21 2.07
#